data_AF-A0A1G4T8L5-F1
#
_entry.id   AF-A0A1G4T8L5-F1
#
_cell.length_a   1.000
_cell.length_b   1.000
_cell.length_c   1.000
_cell.angle_alpha   90.00
_cell.angle_beta   90.00
_cell.angle_gamma   90.00
#
_symmetry.space_group_name_H-M   'P 1'
#
loop_
_entity.id
_entity.type
_entity.pdbx_description
1 polymer ?
#
loop_
_entity_poly.entity_id
_entity_poly.type
_entity_poly.pdbx_seq_one_letter_code
_entity_poly.pdbx_strand_id
1 'polypeptide(L)'
;MKKLFPLLLPLMFLISCTETSTKTLVTIKTVNNGKALQITGFDPAIINEISRDSSAKAWETLMAVYRMPADTSMRNLQPTQPGSYTVKDNVVIFTPDTAFSTQQTYFFRYYDFSAGGTLTDLIKSRSKPGTLHYTDLIFKQ
;
A
#
# COMPACT_ATOMS: atom_id res chain seq x y z
N MET A 1 64.05 25.29 26.39
CA MET A 1 64.22 23.82 26.56
C MET A 1 62.88 23.22 26.95
N LYS A 2 62.51 22.06 26.34
CA LYS A 2 61.32 21.18 26.58
C LYS A 2 59.99 21.78 26.06
N LYS A 3 59.46 21.47 24.87
CA LYS A 3 59.03 20.22 24.18
C LYS A 3 57.82 19.49 24.80
N LEU A 4 56.89 19.09 23.89
CA LEU A 4 55.84 18.05 23.95
C LEU A 4 54.56 18.41 24.70
N PHE A 5 53.33 18.13 24.25
CA PHE A 5 52.77 17.47 23.06
C PHE A 5 51.25 17.81 23.04
N PRO A 6 50.56 17.82 21.89
CA PRO A 6 49.19 18.31 21.78
C PRO A 6 48.20 17.27 22.31
N LEU A 7 47.21 17.73 23.09
CA LEU A 7 46.10 16.90 23.55
C LEU A 7 45.16 16.61 22.36
N LEU A 8 45.47 15.52 21.69
CA LEU A 8 44.64 14.82 20.71
C LEU A 8 43.33 14.40 21.41
N LEU A 9 42.22 15.07 21.13
CA LEU A 9 40.88 14.60 21.48
C LEU A 9 40.35 13.75 20.32
N PRO A 10 40.24 12.43 20.46
CA PRO A 10 39.69 11.59 19.42
C PRO A 10 38.16 11.56 19.53
N LEU A 11 37.53 11.55 18.36
CA LEU A 11 36.41 10.65 18.05
C LEU A 11 35.12 10.81 18.87
N MET A 12 34.14 11.50 18.26
CA MET A 12 32.84 10.87 18.06
C MET A 12 32.19 11.46 16.82
N PHE A 13 32.46 10.80 15.69
CA PHE A 13 31.64 10.89 14.49
C PHE A 13 30.22 10.42 14.85
N LEU A 14 29.35 11.35 15.19
CA LEU A 14 27.91 11.13 15.14
C LEU A 14 27.51 11.14 13.67
N ILE A 15 27.80 10.04 12.98
CA ILE A 15 27.14 9.72 11.71
C ILE A 15 25.71 9.35 12.11
N SER A 16 24.89 10.37 12.32
CA SER A 16 23.46 10.19 12.43
C SER A 16 23.01 9.70 11.05
N CYS A 17 22.82 8.39 10.93
CA CYS A 17 22.10 7.82 9.81
C CYS A 17 20.65 8.29 9.98
N THR A 18 20.33 9.48 9.48
CA THR A 18 18.94 9.83 9.22
C THR A 18 18.48 8.88 8.14
N GLU A 19 17.89 7.75 8.56
CA GLU A 19 17.02 6.97 7.68
C GLU A 19 15.93 7.92 7.23
N THR A 20 16.15 8.54 6.07
CA THR A 20 15.10 9.23 5.35
C THR A 20 14.19 8.11 4.90
N SER A 21 13.23 7.77 5.76
CA SER A 21 12.15 6.84 5.45
C SER A 21 11.44 7.40 4.23
N THR A 22 11.92 6.97 3.08
CA THR A 22 11.37 7.34 1.79
C THR A 22 10.11 6.50 1.73
N LYS A 23 9.01 7.00 2.30
CA LYS A 23 7.71 6.33 2.29
C LYS A 23 7.43 6.00 0.83
N THR A 24 7.65 4.75 0.45
CA THR A 24 7.52 4.33 -0.94
C THR A 24 6.08 4.58 -1.34
N LEU A 25 5.89 5.43 -2.34
CA LEU A 25 4.56 5.80 -2.79
C LEU A 25 3.93 4.57 -3.46
N VAL A 26 2.74 4.17 -3.01
CA VAL A 26 1.98 3.11 -3.66
C VAL A 26 1.61 3.57 -5.06
N THR A 27 1.89 2.74 -6.07
CA THR A 27 1.59 3.03 -7.47
C THR A 27 0.79 1.90 -8.09
N ILE A 28 -0.08 2.24 -9.03
CA ILE A 28 -0.88 1.27 -9.79
C ILE A 28 -0.65 1.39 -11.29
N LYS A 29 -0.74 0.25 -11.98
CA LYS A 29 -0.61 0.15 -13.43
C LYS A 29 -1.51 -0.96 -13.96
N THR A 30 -2.16 -0.75 -15.09
CA THR A 30 -2.91 -1.81 -15.78
C THR A 30 -1.94 -2.71 -16.56
N VAL A 31 -2.15 -4.02 -16.47
CA VAL A 31 -1.29 -5.06 -17.10
C VAL A 31 -2.14 -6.11 -17.81
N ASN A 32 -1.49 -7.03 -18.52
CA ASN A 32 -2.16 -8.09 -19.30
C ASN A 32 -3.19 -7.53 -20.29
N ASN A 33 -2.80 -6.52 -21.07
CA ASN A 33 -3.67 -5.81 -22.01
C ASN A 33 -4.93 -5.22 -21.34
N GLY A 34 -4.74 -4.63 -20.15
CA GLY A 34 -5.83 -4.01 -19.40
C GLY A 34 -6.72 -5.00 -18.64
N LYS A 35 -6.35 -6.28 -18.53
CA LYS A 35 -7.16 -7.29 -17.83
C LYS A 35 -6.84 -7.43 -16.34
N ALA A 36 -5.72 -6.88 -15.87
CA ALA A 36 -5.32 -6.95 -14.47
C ALA A 36 -4.73 -5.62 -13.99
N LEU A 37 -4.67 -5.44 -12.68
CA LEU A 37 -4.07 -4.27 -12.02
C LEU A 37 -2.83 -4.71 -11.25
N GLN A 38 -1.68 -4.18 -11.66
CA GLN A 38 -0.43 -4.28 -10.92
C GLN A 38 -0.36 -3.17 -9.89
N ILE A 39 0.00 -3.54 -8.65
CA ILE A 39 0.13 -2.64 -7.51
C ILE A 39 1.52 -2.85 -6.90
N THR A 40 2.26 -1.75 -6.71
CA THR A 40 3.63 -1.76 -6.19
C THR A 40 3.82 -0.65 -5.17
N GLY A 41 4.91 -0.72 -4.40
CA GLY A 41 5.29 0.31 -3.45
C GLY A 41 4.86 0.05 -2.00
N PHE A 42 4.25 -1.11 -1.73
CA PHE A 42 4.02 -1.56 -0.37
C PHE A 42 5.32 -2.06 0.29
N ASP A 43 5.39 -1.93 1.61
CA ASP A 43 6.44 -2.51 2.43
C ASP A 43 6.43 -4.06 2.27
N PRO A 44 7.56 -4.69 1.92
CA PRO A 44 7.65 -6.14 1.82
C PRO A 44 7.20 -6.89 3.07
N ALA A 45 7.43 -6.34 4.27
CA ALA A 45 7.00 -6.98 5.52
C ALA A 45 5.47 -7.08 5.60
N ILE A 46 4.76 -6.01 5.22
CA ILE A 46 3.29 -5.98 5.19
C ILE A 46 2.75 -6.95 4.14
N ILE A 47 3.31 -6.93 2.91
CA ILE A 47 2.86 -7.84 1.85
C ILE A 47 3.08 -9.30 2.21
N ASN A 48 4.21 -9.62 2.85
CA ASN A 48 4.51 -10.97 3.32
C ASN A 48 3.58 -11.43 4.45
N GLU A 49 3.10 -10.51 5.30
CA GLU A 49 2.12 -10.83 6.33
C GLU A 49 0.75 -11.15 5.69
N ILE A 50 0.27 -10.26 4.80
CA ILE A 50 -1.02 -10.44 4.12
C ILE A 50 -0.99 -11.69 3.22
N SER A 51 0.12 -11.98 2.53
CA SER A 51 0.21 -13.16 1.65
C SER A 51 0.18 -14.49 2.38
N ARG A 52 0.51 -14.51 3.67
CA ARG A 52 0.41 -15.71 4.52
C ARG A 52 -1.00 -15.95 5.03
N ASP A 53 -1.84 -14.91 5.05
CA ASP A 53 -3.25 -15.04 5.34
C ASP A 53 -3.95 -15.65 4.11
N SER A 54 -4.44 -16.88 4.26
CA SER A 54 -5.14 -17.61 3.21
C SER A 54 -6.53 -17.04 2.89
N SER A 55 -7.02 -16.07 3.66
CA SER A 55 -8.30 -15.44 3.41
C SER A 55 -8.16 -14.34 2.33
N ALA A 56 -8.81 -14.54 1.18
CA ALA A 56 -9.01 -13.47 0.18
C ALA A 56 -9.68 -12.21 0.81
N LYS A 57 -10.34 -12.40 1.95
CA LYS A 57 -11.00 -11.35 2.74
C LYS A 57 -10.04 -10.33 3.33
N ALA A 58 -8.82 -10.74 3.71
CA ALA A 58 -7.81 -9.80 4.19
C ALA A 58 -7.45 -8.80 3.08
N TRP A 59 -7.15 -9.29 1.88
CA TRP A 59 -6.89 -8.45 0.72
C TRP A 59 -8.02 -7.46 0.45
N GLU A 60 -9.25 -7.94 0.24
CA GLU A 60 -10.42 -7.07 0.01
C GLU A 60 -10.66 -6.01 1.10
N THR A 61 -10.24 -6.30 2.33
CA THR A 61 -10.43 -5.40 3.47
C THR A 61 -9.43 -4.26 3.49
N LEU A 62 -8.21 -4.53 3.04
CA LEU A 62 -7.07 -3.60 3.13
C LEU A 62 -6.83 -2.87 1.82
N MET A 63 -7.17 -3.53 0.72
CA MET A 63 -6.97 -3.06 -0.62
C MET A 63 -8.08 -3.56 -1.53
N ALA A 64 -8.76 -2.63 -2.21
CA ALA A 64 -9.96 -2.94 -2.96
C ALA A 64 -10.03 -2.11 -4.23
N VAL A 65 -10.47 -2.73 -5.31
CA VAL A 65 -10.75 -2.06 -6.58
C VAL A 65 -12.25 -1.82 -6.67
N TYR A 66 -12.63 -0.67 -7.20
CA TYR A 66 -14.02 -0.26 -7.35
C TYR A 66 -14.22 0.38 -8.72
N ARG A 67 -15.43 0.24 -9.25
CA ARG A 67 -15.87 1.03 -10.41
C ARG A 67 -16.17 2.46 -9.95
N MET A 68 -15.73 3.46 -10.71
CA MET A 68 -16.10 4.85 -10.47
C MET A 68 -17.59 5.05 -10.80
N PRO A 69 -18.42 5.52 -9.86
CA PRO A 69 -19.81 5.87 -10.15
C PRO A 69 -19.88 7.15 -10.99
N ALA A 70 -21.00 7.36 -11.68
CA ALA A 70 -21.28 8.61 -12.38
C ALA A 70 -21.31 9.80 -11.40
N ASP A 71 -21.97 9.62 -10.25
CA ASP A 71 -21.90 10.56 -9.13
C ASP A 71 -20.77 10.18 -8.18
N THR A 72 -19.68 10.95 -8.24
CA THR A 72 -18.49 10.72 -7.42
C THR A 72 -18.70 10.87 -5.92
N SER A 73 -19.80 11.51 -5.47
CA SER A 73 -20.14 11.56 -4.04
C SER A 73 -20.48 10.17 -3.48
N MET A 74 -20.92 9.25 -4.35
CA MET A 74 -21.28 7.88 -4.00
C MET A 74 -20.12 6.87 -4.04
N ARG A 75 -18.86 7.33 -4.13
CA ARG A 75 -17.68 6.44 -4.15
C ARG A 75 -17.64 5.46 -2.98
N ASN A 76 -17.99 5.93 -1.78
CA ASN A 76 -17.97 5.09 -0.57
C ASN A 76 -19.10 4.06 -0.49
N LEU A 77 -20.07 4.13 -1.42
CA LEU A 77 -21.20 3.21 -1.52
C LEU A 77 -21.00 2.17 -2.61
N GLN A 78 -19.89 2.23 -3.36
CA GLN A 78 -19.64 1.27 -4.42
C GLN A 78 -19.30 -0.11 -3.87
N PRO A 79 -19.85 -1.18 -4.47
CA PRO A 79 -19.41 -2.53 -4.14
C PRO A 79 -17.98 -2.74 -4.63
N THR A 80 -17.21 -3.52 -3.86
CA THR A 80 -15.87 -3.95 -4.28
C THR A 80 -15.97 -4.78 -5.56
N GLN A 81 -15.07 -4.54 -6.50
CA GLN A 81 -14.89 -5.35 -7.70
C GLN A 81 -14.42 -6.76 -7.27
N PRO A 82 -15.19 -7.82 -7.55
CA PRO A 82 -14.76 -9.18 -7.24
C PRO A 82 -13.55 -9.58 -8.08
N GLY A 83 -12.64 -10.34 -7.49
CA GLY A 83 -11.41 -10.76 -8.11
C GLY A 83 -10.47 -11.48 -7.15
N SER A 84 -9.30 -11.83 -7.67
CA SER A 84 -8.24 -12.51 -6.94
C SER A 84 -6.98 -11.68 -6.87
N TYR A 85 -6.22 -11.86 -5.78
CA TYR A 85 -4.93 -11.23 -5.57
C TYR A 85 -3.84 -12.30 -5.63
N THR A 86 -2.76 -12.00 -6.34
CA THR A 86 -1.54 -12.81 -6.35
C THR A 86 -0.36 -11.93 -6.02
N VAL A 87 0.62 -12.51 -5.32
CA VAL A 87 1.83 -11.79 -4.91
C VAL A 87 3.03 -12.48 -5.54
N LYS A 88 3.89 -11.70 -6.19
CA LYS A 88 5.17 -12.17 -6.72
C LYS A 88 6.20 -11.05 -6.63
N ASP A 89 7.37 -11.31 -6.04
CA ASP A 89 8.47 -10.35 -5.95
C ASP A 89 8.07 -8.99 -5.35
N ASN A 90 7.24 -8.99 -4.29
CA ASN A 90 6.63 -7.80 -3.68
C ASN A 90 5.72 -6.96 -4.62
N VAL A 91 5.29 -7.56 -5.73
CA VAL A 91 4.30 -7.01 -6.64
C VAL A 91 2.98 -7.72 -6.41
N VAL A 92 1.93 -6.95 -6.16
CA VAL A 92 0.57 -7.46 -6.03
C VAL A 92 -0.14 -7.32 -7.37
N ILE A 93 -0.72 -8.42 -7.87
CA ILE A 93 -1.56 -8.42 -9.07
C ILE A 93 -2.99 -8.74 -8.67
N PHE A 94 -3.88 -7.77 -8.88
CA PHE A 94 -5.32 -7.97 -8.81
C PHE A 94 -5.86 -8.36 -10.19
N THR A 95 -6.56 -9.49 -10.25
CA THR A 95 -7.27 -9.95 -11.46
C THR A 95 -8.76 -9.98 -11.15
N PRO A 96 -9.57 -9.11 -11.77
CA PRO A 96 -11.00 -9.11 -11.54
C PRO A 96 -11.66 -10.35 -12.17
N ASP A 97 -12.70 -10.87 -11.52
CA ASP A 97 -13.45 -12.02 -12.03
C ASP A 97 -14.21 -11.67 -13.31
N THR A 98 -14.62 -10.40 -13.43
CA THR A 98 -15.15 -9.80 -14.65
C THR A 98 -14.17 -8.77 -15.17
N ALA A 99 -13.78 -8.90 -16.44
CA ALA A 99 -12.82 -7.98 -17.06
C ALA A 99 -13.26 -6.51 -16.92
N PHE A 100 -12.28 -5.62 -16.75
CA PHE A 100 -12.56 -4.19 -16.72
C PHE A 100 -13.24 -3.74 -18.02
N SER A 101 -14.27 -2.91 -17.89
CA SER A 101 -14.98 -2.35 -19.04
C SER A 101 -14.12 -1.27 -19.71
N THR A 102 -14.09 -1.27 -21.03
CA THR A 102 -13.40 -0.23 -21.80
C THR A 102 -14.05 1.13 -21.58
N GLN A 103 -13.25 2.19 -21.59
CA GLN A 103 -13.64 3.58 -21.32
C GLN A 103 -14.20 3.84 -19.91
N GLN A 104 -14.15 2.86 -19.03
CA GLN A 104 -14.63 2.98 -17.66
C GLN A 104 -13.50 3.45 -16.73
N THR A 105 -13.82 4.37 -15.83
CA THR A 105 -12.92 4.78 -14.76
C THR A 105 -13.12 3.87 -13.54
N TYR A 106 -12.02 3.51 -12.90
CA TYR A 106 -11.97 2.72 -11.69
C TYR A 106 -11.09 3.43 -10.66
N PHE A 107 -11.19 3.00 -9.41
CA PHE A 107 -10.28 3.44 -8.37
C PHE A 107 -9.86 2.26 -7.50
N PHE A 108 -8.59 2.27 -7.12
CA PHE A 108 -8.00 1.37 -6.15
C PHE A 108 -7.89 2.11 -4.82
N ARG A 109 -8.51 1.57 -3.78
CA ARG A 109 -8.43 2.07 -2.42
C ARG A 109 -7.51 1.19 -1.62
N TYR A 110 -6.57 1.78 -0.89
CA TYR A 110 -5.81 1.07 0.14
C TYR A 110 -5.78 1.87 1.44
N TYR A 111 -5.71 1.17 2.56
CA TYR A 111 -5.64 1.79 3.89
C TYR A 111 -4.20 2.01 4.33
N ASP A 112 -3.94 3.07 5.10
CA ASP A 112 -2.59 3.38 5.55
C ASP A 112 -2.12 2.36 6.61
N PHE A 113 -1.12 1.57 6.25
CA PHE A 113 -0.49 0.58 7.13
C PHE A 113 0.51 1.20 8.12
N SER A 114 0.89 2.47 7.95
CA SER A 114 1.90 3.15 8.79
C SER A 114 1.40 3.61 10.16
N ALA A 115 0.12 3.43 10.47
CA ALA A 115 -0.46 3.77 11.77
C ALA A 115 -0.04 2.83 12.93
N GLY A 116 0.97 1.97 12.73
CA GLY A 116 1.64 1.24 13.81
C GLY A 116 0.85 0.10 14.45
N GLY A 117 -0.29 -0.30 13.87
CA GLY A 117 -1.06 -1.46 14.29
C GLY A 117 -0.64 -2.73 13.53
N THR A 118 -0.82 -3.90 14.14
CA THR A 118 -0.72 -5.18 13.42
C THR A 118 -1.74 -5.22 12.28
N LEU A 119 -1.57 -6.11 11.30
CA LEU A 119 -2.58 -6.28 10.26
C LEU A 119 -3.97 -6.57 10.84
N THR A 120 -3.98 -7.33 11.93
CA THR A 120 -5.18 -7.63 12.73
C THR A 120 -5.82 -6.37 13.28
N ASP A 121 -5.04 -5.38 13.72
CA ASP A 121 -5.55 -4.10 14.20
C ASP A 121 -6.14 -3.26 13.06
N LEU A 122 -5.54 -3.30 11.86
CA LEU A 122 -6.09 -2.62 10.69
C LEU A 122 -7.46 -3.21 10.32
N ILE A 123 -7.56 -4.55 10.26
CA ILE A 123 -8.82 -5.26 9.99
C ILE A 123 -9.87 -4.92 11.06
N LYS A 124 -9.51 -4.96 12.35
CA LYS A 124 -10.40 -4.62 13.47
C LYS A 124 -10.80 -3.14 13.49
N SER A 125 -9.94 -2.24 13.03
CA SER A 125 -10.20 -0.80 13.01
C SER A 125 -11.25 -0.42 11.96
N ARG A 126 -11.49 -1.25 10.93
CA ARG A 126 -12.59 -1.08 9.96
C ARG A 126 -13.97 -1.15 10.59
N SER A 127 -14.07 -1.85 11.71
CA SER A 127 -15.27 -1.90 12.54
C SER A 127 -15.55 -0.59 13.26
N LYS A 128 -14.61 0.38 13.28
CA LYS A 128 -14.71 1.66 13.98
C LYS A 128 -14.82 2.82 12.98
N PRO A 129 -16.04 3.35 12.76
CA PRO A 129 -16.26 4.50 11.88
C PRO A 129 -15.34 5.69 12.21
N GLY A 130 -14.75 6.31 11.19
CA GLY A 130 -13.97 7.55 11.33
C GLY A 130 -12.47 7.41 11.61
N THR A 131 -11.94 6.20 11.81
CA THR A 131 -10.54 6.00 12.26
C THR A 131 -9.56 5.62 11.14
N LEU A 132 -10.06 5.22 9.98
CA LEU A 132 -9.23 4.65 8.92
C LEU A 132 -8.93 5.66 7.82
N HIS A 133 -7.66 6.03 7.71
CA HIS A 133 -7.13 6.77 6.59
C HIS A 133 -6.95 5.83 5.39
N TYR A 134 -7.55 6.19 4.27
CA TYR A 134 -7.37 5.50 3.00
C TYR A 134 -6.89 6.45 1.91
N THR A 135 -6.26 5.89 0.90
CA THR A 135 -5.86 6.59 -0.32
C THR A 135 -6.53 5.94 -1.51
N ASP A 136 -7.09 6.75 -2.41
CA ASP A 136 -7.68 6.32 -3.67
C ASP A 136 -6.74 6.65 -4.83
N LEU A 137 -6.39 5.64 -5.62
CA LEU A 137 -5.62 5.78 -6.85
C LEU A 137 -6.54 5.48 -8.04
N ILE A 138 -6.73 6.46 -8.92
CA ILE A 138 -7.67 6.38 -10.05
C ILE A 138 -6.95 5.83 -11.29
N PHE A 139 -7.62 4.96 -12.04
CA PHE A 139 -7.15 4.47 -13.33
C PHE A 139 -8.30 4.33 -14.33
N LYS A 140 -7.97 4.34 -15.62
CA LYS A 140 -8.93 4.23 -16.73
C LYS A 140 -8.56 3.04 -17.61
N GLN A 141 -9.58 2.37 -18.13
CA GLN A 141 -9.50 1.31 -19.14
C GLN A 141 -10.21 1.73 -20.42
#